data_AF-A0A212J0G1-F1
#
_entry.id   AF-A0A212J0G1-F1
#
_cell.length_a   1.000
_cell.length_b   1.000
_cell.length_c   1.000
_cell.angle_alpha   90.00
_cell.angle_beta   90.00
_cell.angle_gamma   90.00
#
_symmetry.space_group_name_H-M   'P 1'
#
loop_
_entity.id
_entity.type
_entity.pdbx_description
1 polymer ?
#
loop_
_entity_poly.entity_id
_entity_poly.type
_entity_poly.pdbx_seq_one_letter_code
_entity_poly.pdbx_strand_id
1 'polypeptide(L)'
;MTTKTMFFCKEADDLLKERVNVLVKAYAIKYARQFVKEYIAENLSVILSDSEYLTSKDVMNVLKISRSTLNRRIKNGELNPVNPDSSRNYRFIKSEVYNLK
;
A
#
# COMPACT_ATOMS: atom_id res chain seq x y z
N MET A 1 17.51 -29.15 -40.05
CA MET A 1 18.37 -29.15 -38.85
C MET A 1 17.94 -30.28 -37.94
N THR A 2 18.77 -31.30 -37.78
CA THR A 2 18.49 -32.48 -36.94
C THR A 2 18.76 -32.13 -35.49
N THR A 3 17.71 -32.08 -34.67
CA THR A 3 17.81 -31.89 -33.21
C THR A 3 18.47 -33.14 -32.62
N LYS A 4 19.77 -33.04 -32.33
CA LYS A 4 20.53 -34.11 -31.68
C LYS A 4 20.12 -34.11 -30.20
N THR A 5 19.32 -35.10 -29.79
CA THR A 5 18.94 -35.27 -28.38
C THR A 5 20.18 -35.59 -27.58
N MET A 6 20.67 -34.61 -26.82
CA MET A 6 21.84 -34.76 -25.96
C MET A 6 21.37 -35.43 -24.66
N PHE A 7 21.68 -36.72 -24.49
CA PHE A 7 21.34 -37.45 -23.28
C PHE A 7 22.36 -37.09 -22.19
N PHE A 8 21.93 -36.31 -21.20
CA PHE A 8 22.66 -36.14 -19.96
C PHE A 8 22.48 -37.38 -19.08
N CYS A 9 23.49 -37.74 -18.28
CA CYS A 9 23.27 -38.71 -17.21
C CYS A 9 22.18 -38.15 -16.27
N LYS A 10 21.39 -39.04 -15.66
CA LYS A 10 20.23 -38.66 -14.84
C LYS A 10 20.56 -37.61 -13.77
N GLU A 11 21.73 -37.75 -13.13
CA GLU A 11 22.21 -36.80 -12.12
C GLU A 11 22.46 -35.40 -12.69
N ALA A 12 23.02 -35.30 -13.89
CA ALA A 12 23.25 -34.01 -14.55
C ALA A 12 21.93 -33.38 -15.03
N ASP A 13 20.97 -34.20 -15.49
CA ASP A 13 19.63 -33.73 -15.87
C ASP A 13 18.84 -33.21 -14.67
N ASP A 14 18.89 -33.92 -13.53
CA ASP A 14 18.23 -33.52 -12.29
C ASP A 14 18.85 -32.22 -11.72
N LEU A 15 20.18 -32.10 -11.75
CA LEU A 15 20.88 -30.87 -11.34
C LEU A 15 20.52 -29.67 -12.23
N LEU A 16 20.41 -29.88 -13.55
CA LEU A 16 20.00 -28.84 -14.49
C LEU A 16 18.55 -28.40 -14.25
N LYS A 17 17.63 -29.34 -14.03
CA LYS A 17 16.23 -29.03 -13.68
C LYS A 17 16.13 -28.21 -12.41
N GLU A 18 16.88 -28.56 -11.37
CA GLU A 18 16.91 -27.81 -10.12
C GLU A 18 17.37 -26.36 -10.34
N ARG A 19 18.48 -26.18 -11.06
CA ARG A 19 19.02 -24.84 -11.38
C ARG A 19 18.06 -24.01 -12.22
N VAL A 20 17.43 -24.61 -13.23
CA VAL A 20 16.42 -23.94 -14.05
C VAL A 20 15.23 -23.51 -13.18
N ASN A 21 14.76 -24.36 -12.27
CA ASN A 21 13.67 -24.02 -11.35
C ASN A 21 14.00 -22.82 -10.45
N VAL A 22 15.22 -22.74 -9.93
CA VAL A 22 15.66 -21.58 -9.13
C VAL A 22 15.65 -20.30 -9.96
N LEU A 23 16.14 -20.37 -11.20
CA LEU A 23 16.17 -19.21 -12.11
C LEU A 23 14.75 -18.74 -12.47
N VAL A 24 13.83 -19.67 -12.77
CA VAL A 24 12.43 -19.35 -13.06
C VAL A 24 11.77 -18.65 -11.88
N LYS A 25 11.98 -19.13 -10.64
CA LYS A 25 11.45 -18.49 -9.43
C LYS A 25 12.02 -17.08 -9.24
N ALA A 26 13.33 -16.91 -9.41
CA ALA A 26 13.97 -15.61 -9.29
C ALA A 26 13.46 -14.61 -10.35
N TYR A 27 13.27 -15.09 -11.59
CA TYR A 27 12.68 -14.31 -12.67
C TYR A 27 11.24 -13.90 -12.36
N ALA A 28 10.40 -14.82 -11.91
CA ALA A 28 9.02 -14.52 -11.51
C ALA A 28 8.95 -13.45 -10.41
N ILE A 29 9.82 -13.54 -9.39
CA ILE A 29 9.92 -12.51 -8.33
C ILE A 29 10.34 -11.16 -8.90
N LYS A 30 11.35 -11.13 -9.79
CA LYS A 30 11.82 -9.90 -10.43
C LYS A 30 10.70 -9.24 -11.24
N TYR A 31 9.96 -10.00 -12.02
CA TYR A 31 8.85 -9.48 -12.82
C TYR A 31 7.68 -9.00 -11.97
N ALA A 32 7.32 -9.73 -10.90
CA ALA A 32 6.30 -9.29 -9.96
C ALA A 32 6.69 -7.96 -9.29
N ARG A 33 7.95 -7.79 -8.89
CA ARG A 33 8.46 -6.52 -8.34
C ARG A 33 8.39 -5.38 -9.35
N GLN A 34 8.75 -5.67 -10.60
CA GLN A 34 8.70 -4.68 -11.68
C GLN A 34 7.25 -4.25 -11.94
N PHE A 35 6.32 -5.20 -12.05
CA PHE A 35 4.89 -4.94 -12.22
C PHE A 35 4.32 -4.09 -11.07
N VAL A 36 4.63 -4.44 -9.81
CA VAL A 36 4.18 -3.65 -8.66
C VAL A 36 4.74 -2.22 -8.71
N LYS A 37 6.00 -2.05 -9.11
CA LYS A 37 6.61 -0.72 -9.25
C LYS A 37 5.95 0.10 -10.35
N GLU A 38 5.65 -0.51 -11.50
CA GLU A 38 4.95 0.13 -12.62
C GLU A 38 3.52 0.49 -12.23
N TYR A 39 2.79 -0.43 -11.62
CA TYR A 39 1.44 -0.20 -11.10
C TYR A 39 1.41 0.96 -10.10
N ILE A 40 2.36 1.01 -9.16
CA ILE A 40 2.48 2.12 -8.21
C ILE A 40 2.80 3.42 -8.93
N ALA A 41 3.66 3.42 -9.95
CA ALA A 41 4.03 4.62 -10.68
C ALA A 41 2.86 5.17 -11.51
N GLU A 42 2.10 4.29 -12.17
CA GLU A 42 0.93 4.63 -12.98
C GLU A 42 -0.24 5.12 -12.12
N ASN A 43 -0.41 4.52 -10.94
CA ASN A 43 -1.47 4.85 -10.00
C ASN A 43 -0.98 5.75 -8.85
N LEU A 44 0.18 6.39 -9.01
CA LEU A 44 0.82 7.15 -7.95
C LEU A 44 -0.07 8.30 -7.49
N SER A 45 -0.76 8.98 -8.41
CA SER A 45 -1.71 10.04 -8.08
C SER A 45 -2.92 9.53 -7.29
N VAL A 46 -3.39 8.31 -7.55
CA VAL A 46 -4.50 7.67 -6.84
C VAL A 46 -4.05 7.18 -5.45
N ILE A 47 -2.88 6.56 -5.38
CA ILE A 47 -2.26 6.10 -4.12
C ILE A 47 -1.88 7.29 -3.22
N LEU A 48 -1.44 8.42 -3.81
CA LEU A 48 -1.15 9.65 -3.08
C LEU A 48 -2.41 10.49 -2.80
N SER A 49 -3.47 10.36 -3.61
CA SER A 49 -4.79 10.93 -3.29
C SER A 49 -5.40 10.28 -2.04
N ASP A 50 -4.89 9.12 -1.64
CA ASP A 50 -5.26 8.41 -0.40
C ASP A 50 -4.73 9.07 0.89
N SER A 51 -4.35 10.35 0.84
CA SER A 51 -4.36 11.23 2.02
C SER A 51 -5.49 12.26 1.98
N GLU A 52 -6.62 11.94 1.33
CA GLU A 52 -7.89 12.65 1.52
C GLU A 52 -8.33 12.63 2.98
N TYR A 53 -7.95 11.61 3.76
CA TYR A 53 -8.38 11.46 5.13
C TYR A 53 -7.26 11.62 6.16
N LEU A 54 -7.45 12.52 7.10
CA LEU A 54 -6.63 12.69 8.30
C LEU A 54 -7.12 11.76 9.41
N THR A 55 -6.20 11.18 10.18
CA THR A 55 -6.54 10.47 11.41
C THR A 55 -6.83 11.45 12.55
N SER A 56 -7.41 10.96 13.65
CA SER A 56 -7.56 11.77 14.87
C SER A 56 -6.24 12.40 15.34
N LYS A 57 -5.12 11.68 15.19
CA LYS A 57 -3.79 12.19 15.57
C LYS A 57 -3.36 13.33 14.65
N ASP A 58 -3.59 13.19 13.36
CA ASP A 58 -3.23 14.21 12.37
C ASP A 58 -4.06 15.48 12.57
N VAL A 59 -5.38 15.35 12.80
CA VAL A 59 -6.25 16.49 13.09
C VAL A 59 -5.82 17.23 14.36
N MET A 60 -5.50 16.51 15.44
CA MET A 60 -4.96 17.12 16.67
C MET A 60 -3.67 17.91 16.40
N ASN A 61 -2.79 17.38 15.54
CA ASN A 61 -1.53 18.03 15.18
C ASN A 61 -1.71 19.26 14.28
N VAL A 62 -2.67 19.21 13.35
CA VAL A 62 -2.99 20.29 12.42
C VAL A 62 -3.66 21.45 13.15
N LEU A 63 -4.69 21.16 13.94
CA LEU A 63 -5.48 22.17 14.67
C LEU A 63 -4.84 22.58 16.01
N LYS A 64 -3.76 21.92 16.44
CA LYS A 64 -3.10 22.14 17.74
C LYS A 64 -4.06 21.99 18.93
N ILE A 65 -4.91 20.97 18.88
CA ILE A 65 -5.92 20.68 19.93
C ILE A 65 -5.64 19.36 20.64
N SER A 66 -6.13 19.25 21.87
CA SER A 66 -6.09 18.00 22.65
C SER A 66 -7.15 17.00 22.18
N ARG A 67 -7.01 15.73 22.59
CA ARG A 67 -8.02 14.67 22.29
C ARG A 67 -9.38 14.98 22.91
N SER A 68 -9.43 15.58 24.09
CA SER A 68 -10.69 15.98 24.74
C SER A 68 -11.38 17.10 23.97
N THR A 69 -10.62 18.08 23.49
CA THR A 69 -11.13 19.14 22.60
C THR A 69 -11.62 18.57 21.27
N LEU A 70 -10.88 17.64 20.66
CA LEU A 70 -11.31 16.95 19.44
C LEU A 70 -12.67 16.28 19.64
N ASN A 71 -12.82 15.45 20.66
CA ASN A 71 -14.08 14.75 20.95
C ASN A 71 -15.23 15.72 21.24
N ARG A 72 -14.97 16.83 21.93
CA ARG A 72 -15.96 17.89 22.17
C ARG A 72 -16.44 18.50 20.86
N ARG A 73 -15.51 18.85 19.96
CA ARG A 73 -15.84 19.41 18.64
C ARG A 73 -16.65 18.45 17.78
N ILE A 74 -16.35 17.16 17.83
CA ILE A 74 -17.15 16.12 17.16
C ILE A 74 -18.56 16.07 17.73
N LYS A 75 -18.70 16.05 19.07
CA LYS A 75 -20.00 16.04 19.75
C LYS A 75 -20.83 17.29 19.43
N ASN A 76 -20.17 18.43 19.25
CA ASN A 76 -20.81 19.71 18.89
C ASN A 76 -21.13 19.84 17.39
N GLY A 77 -20.70 18.91 16.54
CA GLY A 77 -20.86 18.99 15.08
C GLY A 77 -19.89 19.97 14.38
N GLU A 78 -18.88 20.48 15.10
CA GLU A 78 -17.83 21.36 14.56
C GLU A 78 -16.78 20.59 13.73
N LEU A 79 -16.63 19.28 13.99
CA LEU A 79 -15.78 18.38 13.24
C LEU A 79 -16.55 17.11 12.90
N ASN A 80 -16.64 16.77 11.62
CA ASN A 80 -17.46 15.66 11.16
C ASN A 80 -16.57 14.53 10.65
N PRO A 81 -16.32 13.48 11.46
CA PRO A 81 -15.62 12.31 10.97
C PRO A 81 -16.50 11.56 9.97
N VAL A 82 -15.88 11.05 8.91
CA VAL A 82 -16.56 10.26 7.87
C VAL A 82 -17.06 8.91 8.42
N ASN A 83 -16.50 8.48 9.55
CA ASN A 83 -16.85 7.26 10.27
C ASN A 83 -17.20 7.53 11.74
N PRO A 84 -18.38 8.13 12.03
CA PRO A 84 -18.75 8.55 13.38
C PRO A 84 -18.87 7.40 14.40
N ASP A 85 -19.12 6.18 13.94
CA ASP A 85 -19.23 5.00 14.82
C ASP A 85 -17.86 4.49 15.33
N SER A 86 -16.77 4.91 14.69
CA SER A 86 -15.41 4.47 15.04
C SER A 86 -14.78 5.38 16.09
N SER A 87 -15.29 5.32 17.33
CA SER A 87 -14.87 6.18 18.46
C SER A 87 -13.36 6.25 18.73
N ARG A 88 -12.61 5.21 18.33
CA ARG A 88 -11.15 5.14 18.50
C ARG A 88 -10.38 5.65 17.28
N ASN A 89 -10.90 5.44 16.07
CA ASN A 89 -10.19 5.63 14.80
C ASN A 89 -10.97 6.51 13.82
N TYR A 90 -11.28 7.73 14.22
CA TYR A 90 -11.93 8.71 13.35
C TYR A 90 -11.05 9.08 12.15
N ARG A 91 -11.72 9.25 11.00
CA ARG A 91 -11.19 9.73 9.73
C ARG A 91 -11.89 11.01 9.34
N PHE A 92 -11.13 12.02 8.92
CA PHE A 92 -11.64 13.34 8.58
C PHE A 92 -11.17 13.75 7.21
N ILE A 93 -12.02 14.39 6.41
CA ILE A 93 -11.60 14.92 5.11
C ILE A 93 -10.57 16.03 5.34
N LYS A 94 -9.41 15.91 4.70
CA LYS A 94 -8.27 16.79 4.83
C LYS A 94 -8.66 18.22 4.44
N SER A 95 -9.29 18.42 3.28
CA SER A 95 -9.73 19.74 2.85
C SER A 95 -10.65 20.42 3.87
N GLU A 96 -11.61 19.70 4.45
CA GLU A 96 -12.50 20.23 5.49
C GLU A 96 -11.73 20.65 6.75
N VAL A 97 -10.80 19.81 7.23
CA VAL A 97 -10.00 20.12 8.42
C VAL A 97 -9.10 21.34 8.21
N TYR A 98 -8.48 21.47 7.02
CA TYR A 98 -7.63 22.60 6.71
C TYR A 98 -8.40 23.91 6.53
N ASN A 99 -9.68 23.84 6.12
CA ASN A 99 -10.57 25.01 6.03
C ASN A 99 -11.07 25.52 7.39
N LEU A 100 -10.89 24.76 8.47
CA LEU A 100 -11.30 25.14 9.84
C LEU A 100 -10.24 25.94 10.60
N LYS A 101 -9.07 26.19 9.99
CA LYS A 101 -7.99 26.97 10.57
C LYS A 101 -8.21 28.46 10.36
#